data_AF-A0A9X7E4F9-F1
#
_entry.id   AF-A0A9X7E4F9-F1
#
_cell.length_a   1.000
_cell.length_b   1.000
_cell.length_c   1.000
_cell.angle_alpha   90.00
_cell.angle_beta   90.00
_cell.angle_gamma   90.00
#
_symmetry.space_group_name_H-M   'P 1'
#
loop_
_entity.id
_entity.type
_entity.pdbx_description
1 polymer ?
#
loop_
_entity_poly.entity_id
_entity_poly.type
_entity_poly.pdbx_seq_one_letter_code
_entity_poly.pdbx_strand_id
1 'polypeptide(L)' 'MLQQLFNSLILSVQALHPGYEDHASDVFLVRTEDKEVIVRASKMYEEPNNDFWWGCKIYLELIRGMYII' A
#
# COMPACT_ATOMS: atom_id res chain seq x y z
N MET A 1 5.60 -6.88 -6.53
CA MET A 1 5.64 -6.62 -7.98
C MET A 1 4.54 -5.60 -8.31
N LEU A 2 4.88 -4.32 -8.50
CA LEU A 2 3.88 -3.23 -8.67
C LEU A 2 3.24 -3.20 -10.07
N GLN A 3 3.96 -3.64 -11.11
CA GLN A 3 3.50 -3.57 -12.51
C GLN A 3 2.17 -4.28 -12.77
N GLN A 4 1.82 -5.31 -11.99
CA GLN A 4 0.56 -6.04 -12.14
C GLN A 4 -0.68 -5.21 -11.81
N LEU A 5 -0.51 -4.07 -11.13
CA LEU A 5 -1.61 -3.15 -10.80
C LEU A 5 -1.89 -2.13 -11.92
N PHE A 6 -1.06 -2.10 -12.97
CA PHE A 6 -1.10 -1.07 -14.01
C PHE A 6 -1.18 -1.69 -15.40
N ASN A 7 -2.11 -1.19 -16.21
CA ASN A 7 -2.21 -1.54 -17.62
C ASN A 7 -1.16 -0.84 -18.50
N SER A 8 -0.51 0.19 -17.97
CA SER A 8 0.54 0.97 -18.62
C SER A 8 1.90 0.67 -17.99
N LEU A 9 2.98 0.88 -18.74
CA LEU A 9 4.33 0.67 -18.23
C LEU A 9 4.63 1.63 -17.06
N ILE A 10 5.18 1.11 -15.97
CA ILE A 10 5.73 1.93 -14.88
C ILE A 10 7.07 2.51 -15.34
N LEU A 11 7.14 3.84 -15.38
CA LEU A 11 8.35 4.60 -15.71
C LEU A 11 9.23 4.82 -14.47
N SER A 12 8.62 5.06 -13.31
CA SER A 12 9.34 5.22 -12.05
C SER A 12 8.50 4.86 -10.82
N VAL A 13 9.20 4.48 -9.75
CA VAL A 13 8.63 4.23 -8.43
C VAL A 13 9.51 4.92 -7.39
N GLN A 14 8.90 5.73 -6.53
CA GLN A 14 9.57 6.41 -5.42
C GLN A 14 8.87 6.07 -4.11
N ALA A 15 9.62 5.58 -3.12
CA ALA A 15 9.10 5.43 -1.77
C ALA A 15 8.92 6.81 -1.12
N LEU A 16 7.74 7.06 -0.57
CA LEU A 16 7.42 8.28 0.16
C LEU A 16 7.46 8.01 1.66
N HIS A 17 8.23 8.82 2.39
CA HIS A 17 8.19 8.81 3.84
C HIS A 17 7.00 9.67 4.32
N PRO A 18 6.03 9.14 5.08
CA PRO A 18 4.79 9.86 5.32
C PRO A 18 4.87 10.81 6.54
N GLY A 19 6.10 11.12 6.99
CA GLY A 19 6.40 12.22 7.90
C GLY A 19 6.28 11.92 9.40
N TYR A 20 6.04 10.67 9.77
CA TYR A 20 6.06 10.18 11.16
C TYR A 20 6.60 8.75 11.21
N GLU A 21 6.90 8.22 12.39
CA GLU A 21 7.37 6.84 12.59
C GLU A 21 6.16 5.90 12.85
N ASP A 22 6.31 4.59 12.63
CA ASP A 22 5.27 3.57 12.85
C ASP A 22 4.05 3.60 11.90
N HIS A 23 4.26 3.92 10.62
CA HIS A 23 3.21 3.80 9.61
C HIS A 23 2.76 2.36 9.40
N ALA A 24 1.44 2.16 9.35
CA ALA A 24 0.83 0.88 9.03
C ALA A 24 0.92 0.48 7.54
N SER A 25 1.50 1.32 6.68
CA SER A 25 1.63 1.06 5.24
C SER A 25 2.87 1.70 4.65
N ASP A 26 3.48 1.03 3.68
CA ASP A 26 4.42 1.66 2.76
C ASP A 26 3.65 2.49 1.72
N VAL A 27 4.19 3.66 1.40
CA VAL A 27 3.59 4.59 0.44
C VAL A 27 4.56 4.79 -0.72
N PHE A 28 4.05 4.66 -1.94
CA PHE A 28 4.83 4.82 -3.16
C PHE A 28 4.18 5.84 -4.09
N LEU A 29 4.97 6.73 -4.66
CA LEU A 29 4.62 7.48 -5.85
C LEU A 29 5.00 6.64 -7.06
N VAL A 30 4.01 6.25 -7.86
CA VAL A 30 4.22 5.45 -9.08
C VAL A 30 3.85 6.31 -10.27
N ARG A 31 4.80 6.48 -11.19
CA ARG A 31 4.57 7.14 -12.46
C ARG A 31 4.53 6.12 -13.58
N THR A 32 3.46 6.19 -14.35
CA THR A 32 3.23 5.41 -15.57
C THR A 32 3.25 6.35 -16.78
N GLU A 33 3.16 5.80 -17.99
CA GLU A 33 3.08 6.61 -19.21
C GLU A 33 1.88 7.56 -19.22
N ASP A 34 0.73 7.13 -18.69
CA ASP A 34 -0.53 7.88 -18.75
C ASP A 34 -0.83 8.70 -17.48
N LYS A 35 -0.25 8.34 -16.33
CA LYS A 35 -0.61 8.95 -15.04
C LYS A 35 0.44 8.79 -13.95
N GLU A 36 0.26 9.58 -12.90
CA GLU A 36 0.98 9.48 -11.64
C GLU A 36 -0.03 9.16 -10.53
N VAL A 37 0.27 8.15 -9.71
CA VAL A 37 -0.64 7.68 -8.64
C VAL A 37 0.11 7.37 -7.35
N ILE A 38 -0.62 7.41 -6.24
CA ILE A 38 -0.13 6.97 -4.93
C ILE A 38 -0.57 5.51 -4.70
N VAL A 39 0.39 4.62 -4.51
CA VAL A 39 0.12 3.24 -4.10
C VAL A 39 0.41 3.09 -2.62
N ARG A 40 -0.51 2.47 -1.89
CA ARG A 40 -0.31 2.11 -0.47
C ARG A 40 -0.30 0.60 -0.32
N ALA A 41 0.72 0.09 0.37
CA ALA A 41 0.85 -1.33 0.68
C ALA A 41 0.84 -1.51 2.20
N SER A 42 -0.16 -2.22 2.72
CA SER A 42 -0.27 -2.46 4.17
C SER A 42 0.90 -3.30 4.68
N LYS A 43 1.52 -2.84 5.77
CA LYS A 43 2.59 -3.56 6.50
C LYS A 43 1.96 -4.60 7.42
N MET A 44 1.49 -5.70 6.85
CA MET A 44 0.97 -6.82 7.63
C MET A 44 2.09 -7.82 7.90
N TYR A 45 3.08 -7.42 8.71
CA TYR A 45 4.23 -8.27 9.07
C TYR A 45 3.88 -9.34 10.10
N GLU A 46 2.88 -9.09 10.93
CA GLU A 46 2.39 -10.00 11.96
C GLU A 46 0.85 -10.05 11.91
N GLU A 47 0.26 -11.11 12.47
CA GLU A 47 -1.18 -11.07 12.71
C GLU A 47 -1.50 -9.87 13.61
N PRO A 48 -2.54 -9.10 13.29
CA PRO A 48 -2.96 -7.99 14.14
C PRO A 48 -3.20 -8.46 15.58
N ASN A 49 -2.25 -8.16 16.47
CA ASN A 49 -2.30 -8.62 17.87
C ASN A 49 -2.81 -7.56 18.86
N ASN A 50 -3.09 -6.34 18.38
CA ASN A 50 -3.54 -5.22 19.20
C ASN A 50 -5.02 -4.91 18.97
N ASP A 51 -5.66 -4.31 19.98
CA ASP A 51 -7.10 -4.00 19.99
C ASP A 51 -7.55 -3.08 18.85
N PHE A 52 -6.64 -2.24 18.34
CA PHE A 52 -6.90 -1.35 17.22
C PHE A 52 -7.29 -2.11 15.95
N TRP A 53 -6.68 -3.27 15.71
CA TRP A 53 -6.94 -4.06 14.51
C TRP A 53 -8.09 -5.06 14.64
N TRP A 54 -8.60 -5.34 15.84
CA TRP A 54 -9.73 -6.25 16.06
C TRP A 54 -11.02 -5.75 15.39
N GLY A 55 -11.27 -4.43 15.42
CA GLY A 55 -12.40 -3.82 14.70
C GLY A 55 -12.30 -3.92 13.18
N CYS A 56 -11.07 -4.07 12.67
CA CYS A 56 -10.77 -4.18 11.24
C CYS A 56 -10.52 -5.62 10.81
N LYS A 57 -10.62 -6.63 11.69
CA LYS A 57 -10.20 -8.02 11.41
C LYS A 57 -10.93 -8.63 10.20
N ILE A 58 -12.24 -8.38 10.09
CA ILE A 58 -13.06 -8.83 8.94
C ILE A 58 -12.63 -8.12 7.64
N TYR A 59 -12.23 -6.85 7.71
CA TYR A 59 -11.75 -6.10 6.55
C TYR A 59 -10.30 -6.48 6.20
N LEU A 60 -9.44 -6.75 7.18
CA LEU A 60 -8.02 -7.08 6.98
C LEU A 60 -7.82 -8.42 6.28
N GLU A 61 -8.66 -9.42 6.54
CA GLU A 61 -8.64 -10.69 5.81
C GLU A 61 -9.00 -10.50 4.32
N LEU A 62 -9.84 -9.50 4.01
CA LEU A 62 -10.18 -9.07 2.65
C LEU A 62 -9.08 -8.20 1.99
N ILE A 63 -8.19 -7.58 2.79
CA ILE A 63 -7.22 -6.55 2.38
C ILE A 63 -5.78 -7.08 2.33
N ARG A 64 -5.57 -8.39 2.12
CA ARG A 64 -4.23 -8.97 1.81
C ARG A 64 -3.76 -8.60 0.39
N GLY A 65 -3.99 -7.37 -0.04
CA GLY A 65 -3.76 -6.87 -1.38
C GLY A 65 -3.14 -5.47 -1.35
N MET A 66 -2.44 -5.14 -2.43
CA MET A 66 -1.84 -3.83 -2.67
C MET A 66 -2.87 -3.00 -3.43
N TYR A 67 -3.28 -1.84 -2.88
CA TYR A 67 -4.38 -1.04 -3.42
C TYR A 67 -3.87 0.26 -4.06
N ILE A 68 -4.45 0.62 -5.20
CA ILE A 68 -4.33 1.96 -5.80
C ILE A 68 -5.48 2.78 -5.23
N ILE A 69 -5.18 3.92 -4.59
CA ILE A 69 -6.18 4.87 -4.05
C ILE A 69 -6.17 6.13 -4.93
#